data_AF-A0AAE1KBB2-F1
#
_entry.id   AF-A0AAE1KBB2-F1
#
_cell.length_a   1.000
_cell.length_b   1.000
_cell.length_c   1.000
_cell.angle_alpha   90.00
_cell.angle_beta   90.00
_cell.angle_gamma   90.00
#
_symmetry.space_group_name_H-M   'P 1'
#
loop_
_entity.id
_entity.type
_entity.pdbx_description
1 polymer ?
#
loop_
_entity_poly.entity_id
_entity_poly.type
_entity_poly.pdbx_seq_one_letter_code
_entity_poly.pdbx_strand_id
1 'polypeptide(L)'
;MYGHPQLNDLNEARYVIFNKMTGSVNNINSLANVKRINCALLPPCTNTLQKKIQRVQYLRTLWHHADMRNPSDGIDPTSFGWKKESTEFAPEWFDGSSVPLALIQDNTPTDETQLDKSMDSDHDDLDEQWTKDKSESETDVE
;
A
#
# COMPACT_ATOMS: atom_id res chain seq x y z
N MET A 1 -15.29 -2.35 5.27
CA MET A 1 -14.02 -2.01 4.57
C MET A 1 -13.05 -3.20 4.65
N TYR A 2 -12.39 -3.62 3.56
CA TYR A 2 -11.39 -4.72 3.56
C TYR A 2 -11.79 -5.99 4.35
N GLY A 3 -13.00 -6.52 4.12
CA GLY A 3 -13.50 -7.71 4.84
C GLY A 3 -14.07 -7.46 6.24
N HIS A 4 -14.08 -6.21 6.72
CA HIS A 4 -14.66 -5.80 8.00
C HIS A 4 -15.85 -4.84 7.77
N PRO A 5 -17.09 -5.34 7.62
CA PRO A 5 -18.26 -4.52 7.27
C PRO A 5 -18.63 -3.47 8.32
N GLN A 6 -18.29 -3.71 9.59
CA GLN A 6 -18.56 -2.81 10.71
C GLN A 6 -17.57 -1.64 10.83
N LEU A 7 -16.44 -1.68 10.11
CA LEU A 7 -15.42 -0.64 10.16
C LEU A 7 -15.61 0.39 9.06
N ASN A 8 -15.66 1.66 9.47
CA ASN A 8 -15.79 2.82 8.60
C ASN A 8 -14.52 3.66 8.50
N ASP A 9 -13.52 3.42 9.36
CA ASP A 9 -12.22 4.07 9.30
C ASP A 9 -11.14 3.13 8.72
N LEU A 10 -10.37 3.65 7.77
CA LEU A 10 -9.36 2.87 7.05
C LEU A 10 -8.13 2.56 7.91
N ASN A 11 -7.72 3.51 8.76
CA ASN A 11 -6.57 3.31 9.64
C ASN A 11 -6.93 2.33 10.76
N GLU A 12 -8.16 2.36 11.27
CA GLU A 12 -8.69 1.37 12.20
C GLU A 12 -8.72 -0.03 11.57
N ALA A 13 -9.24 -0.16 10.35
CA ALA A 13 -9.19 -1.42 9.61
C ALA A 13 -7.74 -1.92 9.43
N ARG A 14 -6.81 -1.03 9.10
CA ARG A 14 -5.38 -1.34 9.00
C ARG A 14 -4.81 -1.85 10.33
N TYR A 15 -5.17 -1.22 11.44
CA TYR A 15 -4.71 -1.59 12.77
C TYR A 15 -5.28 -2.95 13.24
N VAL A 16 -6.56 -3.21 12.98
CA VAL A 16 -7.19 -4.51 13.30
C VAL A 16 -6.52 -5.64 12.52
N ILE A 17 -6.27 -5.45 11.23
CA ILE A 17 -5.59 -6.44 10.38
C ILE A 17 -4.15 -6.64 10.85
N PHE A 18 -3.45 -5.57 11.21
CA PHE A 18 -2.10 -5.64 11.78
C PHE A 18 -2.07 -6.49 13.05
N ASN A 19 -2.93 -6.21 14.03
CA ASN A 19 -3.01 -6.97 15.28
C ASN A 19 -3.33 -8.45 15.05
N LYS A 20 -4.16 -8.75 14.02
CA LYS A 20 -4.46 -10.14 13.65
C LYS A 20 -3.22 -10.86 13.10
N MET A 21 -2.34 -10.15 12.39
CA MET A 21 -1.11 -10.72 11.82
C MET A 21 -0.01 -10.90 12.87
N THR A 22 0.13 -9.95 13.80
CA THR A 22 1.26 -9.90 14.74
C THR A 22 0.92 -10.39 16.13
N GLY A 23 -0.35 -10.69 16.41
CA GLY A 23 -0.84 -10.86 17.78
C GLY A 23 -1.04 -9.52 18.50
N SER A 24 -1.67 -9.58 19.68
CA SER A 24 -1.95 -8.39 20.48
C SER A 24 -0.67 -7.70 20.94
N VAL A 25 -0.72 -6.37 20.99
CA VAL A 25 0.36 -5.50 21.44
C VAL A 25 0.59 -5.72 22.94
N ASN A 26 1.82 -6.05 23.34
CA ASN A 26 2.20 -6.09 24.75
C ASN A 26 2.48 -4.66 25.25
N ASN A 27 1.96 -4.29 26.42
CA ASN A 27 2.12 -2.94 27.00
C ASN A 27 3.58 -2.57 27.35
N ILE A 28 4.46 -3.57 27.46
CA ILE A 28 5.88 -3.38 27.84
C ILE A 28 6.76 -3.27 26.59
N ASN A 29 6.49 -4.09 25.56
CA ASN A 29 7.17 -4.03 24.27
C ASN A 29 6.14 -4.30 23.18
N SER A 30 5.70 -3.23 22.52
CA SER A 30 4.66 -3.27 21.50
C SER A 30 5.03 -4.10 20.27
N LEU A 31 6.32 -4.36 20.06
CA LEU A 31 6.86 -5.11 18.93
C LEU A 31 7.30 -6.53 19.29
N ALA A 32 7.16 -6.97 20.54
CA ALA A 32 7.67 -8.28 21.01
C ALA A 32 7.16 -9.48 20.20
N ASN A 33 5.93 -9.38 19.67
CA ASN A 33 5.31 -10.45 18.89
C ASN A 33 5.48 -10.27 17.37
N VAL A 34 6.08 -9.15 16.94
CA VAL A 34 6.24 -8.79 15.53
C VAL A 34 7.51 -9.45 14.98
N LYS A 35 7.37 -10.63 14.35
CA LYS A 35 8.50 -11.33 13.69
C LYS A 35 8.64 -10.99 12.21
N ARG A 36 7.54 -11.14 11.47
CA ARG A 36 7.45 -10.83 10.03
C ARG A 36 6.07 -10.26 9.75
N ILE A 37 6.02 -9.17 9.00
CA ILE A 37 4.76 -8.58 8.53
C ILE A 37 4.77 -8.61 7.02
N ASN A 38 3.76 -9.25 6.43
CA ASN A 38 3.49 -9.09 5.02
C ASN A 38 2.69 -7.79 4.79
N CYS A 39 3.40 -6.70 4.53
CA CYS A 39 2.79 -5.38 4.34
C CYS A 39 1.83 -5.30 3.14
N ALA A 40 1.91 -6.23 2.18
CA ALA A 40 1.00 -6.26 1.02
C ALA A 40 -0.44 -6.65 1.41
N LEU A 41 -0.61 -7.30 2.56
CA LEU A 41 -1.92 -7.68 3.09
C LEU A 41 -2.58 -6.57 3.92
N LEU A 42 -1.84 -5.50 4.23
CA LEU A 42 -2.40 -4.36 4.96
C LEU A 42 -3.10 -3.42 3.99
N PRO A 43 -4.31 -2.93 4.30
CA PRO A 43 -4.95 -1.89 3.50
C PRO A 43 -4.09 -0.63 3.50
N PRO A 44 -4.11 0.20 2.43
CA PRO A 44 -3.37 1.46 2.40
C PRO A 44 -3.75 2.33 3.60
N CYS A 45 -2.86 3.22 4.04
CA CYS A 45 -3.25 4.23 5.01
C CYS A 45 -4.10 5.32 4.32
N THR A 46 -4.84 6.08 5.12
CA THR A 46 -5.74 7.15 4.63
C THR A 46 -5.00 8.15 3.75
N ASN A 47 -3.80 8.57 4.16
CA ASN A 47 -3.00 9.54 3.40
C ASN A 47 -2.58 9.00 2.04
N THR A 48 -2.12 7.75 1.96
CA THR A 48 -1.75 7.12 0.69
C THR A 48 -2.96 6.91 -0.22
N LEU A 49 -4.11 6.55 0.35
CA LEU A 49 -5.34 6.45 -0.42
C LEU A 49 -5.77 7.81 -0.98
N GLN A 50 -5.68 8.87 -0.17
CA GLN A 50 -5.98 10.24 -0.60
C GLN A 50 -5.08 10.68 -1.76
N LYS A 51 -3.77 10.47 -1.68
CA LYS A 51 -2.84 10.75 -2.78
C LYS A 51 -3.19 9.97 -4.04
N LYS A 52 -3.60 8.70 -3.92
CA LYS A 52 -4.05 7.90 -5.07
C LYS A 52 -5.33 8.46 -5.70
N ILE A 53 -6.30 8.89 -4.89
CA ILE A 53 -7.54 9.52 -5.37
C ILE A 53 -7.21 10.81 -6.14
N GLN A 54 -6.33 11.65 -5.60
CA GLN A 54 -5.88 12.87 -6.28
C GLN A 54 -5.25 12.58 -7.64
N ARG A 55 -4.36 11.58 -7.74
CA ARG A 55 -3.77 11.17 -9.02
C ARG A 55 -4.82 10.70 -10.03
N VAL A 56 -5.82 9.95 -9.58
CA VAL A 56 -6.93 9.49 -10.44
C VAL A 56 -7.79 10.67 -10.89
N GLN A 57 -8.03 11.66 -10.03
CA GLN A 57 -8.74 12.89 -10.40
C GLN A 57 -7.99 13.65 -11.49
N TYR A 58 -6.66 13.78 -11.39
CA TYR A 58 -5.86 14.39 -12.45
C TYR A 58 -6.02 13.68 -13.80
N LEU A 59 -5.85 12.36 -13.82
CA LEU A 59 -6.01 11.58 -15.05
C LEU A 59 -7.43 11.70 -15.61
N ARG A 60 -8.45 11.64 -14.75
CA ARG A 60 -9.84 11.84 -15.16
C ARG A 60 -10.04 13.19 -15.85
N THR A 61 -9.52 14.28 -15.26
CA THR A 61 -9.63 15.63 -15.84
C THR A 61 -8.90 15.71 -17.18
N LEU A 62 -7.71 15.11 -17.28
CA LEU A 62 -6.94 15.04 -18.51
C LEU A 62 -7.70 14.34 -19.64
N TRP A 63 -8.30 13.19 -19.34
CA TRP A 63 -9.14 12.47 -20.30
C TRP A 63 -10.43 13.21 -20.63
N HIS A 64 -10.99 13.94 -19.67
CA HIS A 64 -12.17 14.77 -19.89
C HIS A 64 -11.91 15.91 -20.89
N HIS A 65 -10.69 16.45 -20.90
CA HIS A 65 -10.25 17.52 -21.82
C HIS A 65 -9.49 16.99 -23.05
N ALA A 66 -9.59 15.69 -23.36
CA ALA A 66 -8.83 15.08 -24.45
C ALA A 66 -9.18 15.63 -25.84
N ASP A 67 -10.31 16.31 -25.97
CA ASP A 67 -10.76 17.03 -27.17
C ASP A 67 -10.10 18.41 -27.34
N MET A 68 -9.51 18.95 -26.27
CA MET A 68 -8.82 20.24 -26.30
C MET A 68 -7.41 20.09 -26.88
N ARG A 69 -6.90 21.17 -27.50
CA ARG A 69 -5.52 21.21 -28.03
C ARG A 69 -4.47 20.91 -26.95
N ASN A 70 -4.70 21.38 -25.73
CA ASN A 70 -3.84 21.18 -24.57
C ASN A 70 -4.70 20.69 -23.38
N PRO A 71 -4.88 19.37 -23.21
CA PRO A 71 -5.74 18.82 -22.16
C PRO A 71 -5.32 19.14 -20.72
N SER A 72 -4.05 19.51 -20.52
CA SER A 72 -3.47 19.87 -19.22
C SER A 72 -3.56 21.36 -18.88
N ASP A 73 -4.17 22.19 -19.72
CA ASP A 73 -4.25 23.64 -19.47
C ASP A 73 -5.01 23.92 -18.16
N GLY A 74 -4.39 24.67 -17.25
CA GLY A 74 -4.97 25.06 -15.96
C GLY A 74 -4.92 24.02 -14.85
N ILE A 75 -4.30 22.85 -15.06
CA ILE A 75 -4.09 21.84 -14.02
C ILE A 75 -2.60 21.53 -13.83
N ASP A 76 -2.13 21.56 -12.58
CA ASP A 76 -0.75 21.22 -12.23
C ASP A 76 -0.69 19.81 -11.61
N PRO A 77 0.02 18.84 -12.21
CA PRO A 77 0.17 17.49 -11.65
C PRO A 77 0.61 17.49 -10.18
N THR A 78 1.43 18.44 -9.76
CA THR A 78 1.94 18.52 -8.39
C THR A 78 0.87 18.81 -7.36
N SER A 79 -0.25 19.40 -7.79
CA SER A 79 -1.45 19.59 -6.95
C SER A 79 -2.28 18.31 -6.80
N PHE A 80 -1.93 17.24 -7.52
CA PHE A 80 -2.70 15.99 -7.58
C PHE A 80 -1.90 14.75 -7.15
N GLY A 81 -1.00 14.90 -6.19
CA GLY A 81 -0.25 13.76 -5.63
C GLY A 81 0.80 13.18 -6.59
N TRP A 82 1.27 14.00 -7.53
CA TRP A 82 2.51 13.77 -8.28
C TRP A 82 3.61 14.67 -7.73
N LYS A 83 4.85 14.23 -7.85
CA LYS A 83 6.03 15.08 -7.62
C LYS A 83 6.85 15.13 -8.90
N LYS A 84 7.48 16.27 -9.15
CA LYS A 84 8.38 16.43 -10.30
C LYS A 84 9.77 15.93 -9.91
N GLU A 85 10.26 14.93 -10.62
CA GLU A 85 11.61 14.38 -10.48
C GLU A 85 12.37 14.66 -11.78
N SER A 86 13.32 15.60 -11.76
CA SER A 86 14.17 15.98 -12.89
C SER A 86 13.41 16.25 -14.20
N THR A 87 13.09 15.19 -14.96
CA THR A 87 12.42 15.20 -16.26
C THR A 87 11.04 14.56 -16.27
N GLU A 88 10.64 13.86 -15.20
CA GLU A 88 9.40 13.07 -15.14
C GLU A 88 8.57 13.37 -13.90
N PHE A 89 7.32 12.91 -13.91
CA PHE A 89 6.45 12.96 -12.75
C PHE A 89 6.38 11.58 -12.12
N ALA A 90 6.71 11.50 -10.84
CA ALA A 90 6.60 10.29 -10.04
C ALA A 90 5.43 10.42 -9.06
N PRO A 91 4.76 9.31 -8.69
CA PRO A 91 3.75 9.36 -7.65
C PRO A 91 4.33 9.84 -6.31
N GLU A 92 3.67 10.81 -5.70
CA GLU A 92 3.91 11.18 -4.32
C GLU A 92 3.05 10.28 -3.42
N TRP A 93 3.65 9.24 -2.86
CA TRP A 93 2.89 8.18 -2.17
C TRP A 93 2.39 8.57 -0.78
N PHE A 94 3.14 9.40 -0.08
CA PHE A 94 2.87 9.77 1.30
C PHE A 94 3.66 11.02 1.66
N ASP A 95 3.01 11.92 2.41
CA ASP A 95 3.65 13.11 2.98
C ASP A 95 3.85 12.87 4.49
N GLY A 96 5.07 13.09 4.97
CA GLY A 96 5.42 12.99 6.40
C GLY A 96 6.33 11.81 6.73
N SER A 97 6.55 11.59 8.03
CA SER A 97 7.40 10.50 8.52
C SER A 97 6.71 9.15 8.35
N SER A 98 7.40 8.19 7.73
CA SER A 98 6.94 6.80 7.60
C SER A 98 6.92 6.05 8.94
N VAL A 99 7.58 6.60 9.96
CA VAL A 99 7.69 6.02 11.31
C VAL A 99 7.27 7.07 12.34
N PRO A 100 6.39 6.73 13.31
CA PRO A 100 6.11 7.62 14.43
C PRO A 100 7.40 8.03 15.15
N LEU A 101 7.59 9.33 15.40
CA LEU A 101 8.81 9.85 16.05
C LEU A 101 9.11 9.19 17.40
N ALA A 102 8.07 8.74 18.12
CA ALA A 102 8.20 8.03 19.38
C ALA A 102 8.99 6.71 19.28
N LEU A 103 9.08 6.10 18.09
CA LEU A 103 9.89 4.89 17.85
C LEU A 103 11.35 5.21 17.48
N ILE A 104 11.68 6.50 17.26
CA ILE A 104 13.02 6.95 16.85
C ILE A 104 13.84 7.40 18.09
N GLN A 105 13.23 7.44 19.28
CA GLN A 105 13.91 7.80 20.53
C GLN A 105 14.43 6.54 21.24
N ASP A 106 15.68 6.60 21.68
CA ASP A 106 16.54 5.54 22.26
C ASP A 106 17.18 4.53 21.28
N ASN A 107 18.07 5.03 20.44
CA ASN A 107 19.26 4.27 20.07
C ASN A 107 20.44 4.74 20.94
N THR A 108 20.60 4.13 22.12
CA THR A 108 21.96 3.93 22.60
C THR A 108 22.67 3.04 21.58
N PRO A 109 23.96 3.28 21.26
CA PRO A 109 24.66 2.53 20.22
C PRO A 109 24.73 1.07 20.65
N THR A 110 23.84 0.24 20.10
CA THR A 110 23.93 -1.21 20.19
C THR A 110 24.70 -1.66 18.96
N ASP A 111 25.85 -2.27 19.20
CA ASP A 111 26.83 -2.78 18.24
C ASP A 111 26.16 -3.46 17.03
N GLU A 112 26.31 -2.89 15.83
CA GLU A 112 25.64 -3.31 14.58
C GLU A 112 26.19 -4.63 13.98
N THR A 113 26.92 -5.43 14.75
CA THR A 113 27.75 -6.52 14.21
C THR A 113 27.05 -7.87 14.00
N GLN A 114 25.72 -7.99 14.09
CA GLN A 114 25.04 -9.31 13.96
C GLN A 114 23.73 -9.38 13.14
N LEU A 115 23.49 -8.47 12.18
CA LEU A 115 22.26 -8.55 11.37
C LEU A 115 22.38 -9.32 10.04
N ASP A 116 23.52 -9.93 9.73
CA ASP A 116 23.70 -10.67 8.48
C ASP A 116 24.23 -12.09 8.74
N LYS A 117 23.29 -13.03 8.97
CA LYS A 117 23.45 -14.49 8.81
C LYS A 117 22.14 -15.23 9.12
N SER A 118 21.18 -15.16 8.20
CA SER A 118 20.24 -16.27 7.93
C SER A 118 19.44 -15.99 6.66
N MET A 119 20.14 -15.91 5.52
CA MET A 119 19.55 -16.36 4.26
C MET A 119 19.83 -17.85 4.18
N ASP A 120 18.92 -18.69 4.65
CA ASP A 120 18.66 -19.94 3.95
C ASP A 120 17.26 -20.50 4.25
N SER A 121 16.63 -20.94 3.17
CA SER A 121 15.53 -21.89 3.03
C SER A 121 14.38 -21.86 4.04
N ASP A 122 13.19 -21.46 3.58
CA ASP A 122 12.05 -22.39 3.64
C ASP A 122 10.98 -22.06 2.59
N HIS A 123 10.60 -23.12 1.90
CA HIS A 123 9.71 -23.22 0.75
C HIS A 123 8.27 -23.23 1.26
N ASP A 124 7.56 -22.09 1.19
CA ASP A 124 6.12 -22.06 1.46
C ASP A 124 5.35 -22.09 0.12
N ASP A 125 4.75 -23.25 -0.17
CA ASP A 125 3.78 -23.49 -1.23
C ASP A 125 2.65 -22.45 -1.17
N LEU A 126 2.66 -21.52 -2.11
CA LEU A 126 1.51 -20.69 -2.43
C LEU A 126 0.68 -21.46 -3.46
N ASP A 127 -0.33 -22.20 -2.98
CA ASP A 127 -1.39 -22.75 -3.81
C ASP A 127 -2.16 -21.59 -4.50
N GLU A 128 -1.70 -21.20 -5.69
CA GLU A 128 -2.42 -20.35 -6.62
C GLU A 128 -3.58 -21.12 -7.26
N GLN A 129 -4.71 -21.20 -6.56
CA GLN A 129 -5.98 -21.53 -7.23
C GLN A 129 -6.49 -20.31 -8.01
N TRP A 130 -5.90 -20.10 -9.19
CA TRP A 130 -6.61 -19.43 -10.27
C TRP A 130 -7.77 -20.32 -10.70
N THR A 131 -8.98 -19.92 -10.35
CA THR A 131 -10.20 -20.48 -10.93
C THR A 131 -10.15 -20.26 -12.44
N LYS A 132 -9.83 -21.33 -13.15
CA LYS A 132 -9.91 -21.43 -14.61
C LYS A 132 -11.36 -21.24 -15.02
N ASP A 133 -11.70 -20.04 -15.49
CA ASP A 133 -12.94 -19.78 -16.23
C ASP A 133 -12.95 -20.70 -17.45
N LYS A 134 -13.76 -21.75 -17.41
CA LYS A 134 -14.10 -22.57 -18.57
C LYS A 134 -15.25 -21.88 -19.29
N SER A 135 -14.94 -21.02 -20.26
CA SER A 135 -15.93 -20.69 -21.30
C SER A 135 -15.95 -21.86 -22.30
N GLU A 136 -16.87 -22.79 -22.09
CA GLU A 136 -17.21 -23.80 -23.10
C GLU A 136 -17.98 -23.09 -24.23
N SER A 137 -17.35 -23.00 -25.40
CA SER A 137 -17.99 -22.63 -26.65
C SER A 137 -18.69 -23.87 -27.21
N GLU A 138 -20.01 -23.94 -27.09
CA GLU A 138 -20.82 -24.83 -27.91
C GLU A 138 -21.13 -24.14 -29.24
N THR A 139 -20.47 -24.63 -30.29
CA THR A 139 -20.95 -24.51 -31.66
C THR A 139 -22.07 -25.51 -31.85
N ASP A 140 -23.28 -25.04 -32.10
CA ASP A 140 -24.30 -25.86 -32.75
C ASP A 140 -24.54 -25.38 -34.18
N VAL A 141 -24.45 -26.37 -35.06
CA VAL A 141 -24.67 -26.34 -36.49
C VAL A 141 -26.15 -26.57 -36.73
N GLU A 142 -26.80 -25.66 -37.47
CA GLU A 142 -27.98 -25.98 -38.28
C GLU A 142 -27.94 -25.19 -39.59
#